data_AF-A0A9D2TZG8-F1
#
_entry.id   AF-A0A9D2TZG8-F1
#
_cell.length_a   1.000
_cell.length_b   1.000
_cell.length_c   1.000
_cell.angle_alpha   90.00
_cell.angle_beta   90.00
_cell.angle_gamma   90.00
#
_symmetry.space_group_name_H-M   'P 1'
#
loop_
_entity.id
_entity.type
_entity.pdbx_description
1 polymer ?
#
loop_
_entity_poly.entity_id
_entity_poly.type
_entity_poly.pdbx_seq_one_letter_code
_entity_poly.pdbx_strand_id
1 'polypeptide(L)'
;MVKTYKGCFAAVFIFIDFLVLLLCYHITQAPVLYYILAVIILLSSIFYIVYKLRPDFRDFLDDHVDIPFLYALVVLLCSIVFLRTGVMDLLSLKNPSRAVLSNAEFTMNRHILNLNTYRLSGTNEEEETLSLNINKDLYNSFSYAVPSEELEDHSKKQSYAYSENALFDVTYLSGSKRVLAITAQDLPAEDPEDTQASDLIPDSSSLESLQAEITSITDATTMEAKVTDLKDYSGDVIKNGSTITIHGSMTLLYPFNVQGFYEIKEGDQVEFPISDVSTGDGITVETSYLNLVTAP
;
A
#
# COMPACT_ATOMS: atom_id res chain seq x y z
N MET A 1 -48.46 -25.97 -14.23
CA MET A 1 -47.55 -25.54 -13.15
C MET A 1 -46.10 -25.50 -13.68
N VAL A 2 -45.79 -24.64 -14.66
CA VAL A 2 -44.47 -24.62 -15.33
C VAL A 2 -44.19 -23.20 -15.89
N LYS A 3 -43.91 -22.19 -15.04
CA LYS A 3 -43.52 -20.84 -15.54
C LYS A 3 -42.61 -20.03 -14.59
N THR A 4 -41.95 -20.64 -13.61
CA THR A 4 -41.13 -19.90 -12.62
C THR A 4 -39.61 -19.99 -12.80
N TYR A 5 -39.09 -20.86 -13.68
CA TYR A 5 -37.65 -21.08 -13.80
C TYR A 5 -36.87 -19.96 -14.50
N LYS A 6 -37.47 -19.25 -15.46
CA LYS A 6 -36.74 -18.27 -16.31
C LYS A 6 -36.24 -17.03 -15.55
N GLY A 7 -36.97 -16.57 -14.53
CA GLY A 7 -36.54 -15.43 -13.70
C GLY A 7 -35.50 -15.79 -12.62
N CYS A 8 -35.41 -17.08 -12.25
CA CYS A 8 -34.50 -17.55 -11.20
C CYS A 8 -33.04 -17.48 -11.67
N PHE A 9 -32.79 -17.74 -12.96
CA PHE A 9 -31.44 -17.76 -13.53
C PHE A 9 -30.76 -16.39 -13.47
N ALA A 10 -31.42 -15.31 -13.92
CA ALA A 10 -30.86 -13.97 -13.88
C ALA A 10 -30.58 -13.51 -12.43
N ALA A 11 -31.46 -13.84 -11.48
CA ALA A 11 -31.25 -13.52 -10.07
C ALA A 11 -30.01 -14.20 -9.48
N VAL A 12 -29.70 -15.44 -9.89
CA VAL A 12 -28.49 -16.14 -9.46
C VAL A 12 -27.23 -15.44 -9.97
N PHE A 13 -27.20 -15.00 -11.23
CA PHE A 13 -26.06 -14.24 -11.76
C PHE A 13 -25.86 -12.92 -11.04
N ILE A 14 -26.94 -12.15 -10.83
CA ILE A 14 -26.86 -10.88 -10.09
C ILE A 14 -26.31 -11.10 -8.68
N PHE A 15 -26.71 -12.18 -8.01
CA PHE A 15 -26.16 -12.55 -6.71
C PHE A 15 -24.67 -12.89 -6.77
N ILE A 16 -24.24 -13.68 -7.77
CA ILE A 16 -22.83 -14.02 -7.98
C ILE A 16 -22.01 -12.76 -8.28
N ASP A 17 -22.50 -11.86 -9.14
CA ASP A 17 -21.82 -10.61 -9.49
C ASP A 17 -21.59 -9.74 -8.25
N PHE A 18 -22.61 -9.63 -7.39
CA PHE A 18 -22.49 -8.94 -6.11
C PHE A 18 -21.46 -9.59 -5.19
N LEU A 19 -21.45 -10.93 -5.12
CA LEU A 19 -20.49 -11.68 -4.32
C LEU A 19 -19.06 -11.50 -4.84
N VAL A 20 -18.85 -11.46 -6.16
CA VAL A 20 -17.55 -11.13 -6.77
C VAL A 20 -17.13 -9.71 -6.41
N LEU A 21 -18.02 -8.72 -6.55
CA LEU A 21 -17.70 -7.34 -6.15
C LEU A 21 -17.29 -7.25 -4.68
N LEU A 22 -18.00 -7.94 -3.80
CA LEU A 22 -17.74 -7.93 -2.36
C LEU A 22 -16.43 -8.65 -2.01
N LEU A 23 -16.26 -9.88 -2.49
CA LEU A 23 -15.16 -10.76 -2.06
C LEU A 23 -13.85 -10.48 -2.81
N CYS A 24 -13.91 -10.09 -4.09
CA CYS A 24 -12.72 -9.84 -4.91
C CYS A 24 -12.28 -8.37 -4.84
N TYR A 25 -13.23 -7.43 -4.74
CA TYR A 25 -12.95 -5.99 -4.86
C TYR A 25 -13.38 -5.14 -3.66
N HIS A 26 -13.89 -5.74 -2.58
CA HIS A 26 -14.42 -5.00 -1.42
C HIS A 26 -15.40 -3.88 -1.80
N ILE A 27 -16.15 -4.08 -2.89
CA ILE A 27 -17.09 -3.14 -3.53
C ILE A 27 -16.40 -1.92 -4.15
N THR A 28 -15.37 -1.33 -3.53
CA THR A 28 -14.82 -0.02 -3.89
C THR A 28 -13.57 -0.06 -4.77
N GLN A 29 -12.92 -1.22 -4.88
CA GLN A 29 -11.65 -1.39 -5.60
C GLN A 29 -11.84 -2.00 -6.99
N ALA A 30 -13.07 -2.08 -7.49
CA ALA A 30 -13.34 -2.67 -8.79
C ALA A 30 -12.97 -1.68 -9.91
N PRO A 31 -12.47 -2.16 -11.07
CA PRO A 31 -12.29 -1.31 -12.23
C PRO A 31 -13.62 -0.66 -12.65
N VAL A 32 -13.56 0.54 -13.21
CA VAL A 32 -14.74 1.34 -13.62
C VAL A 32 -15.74 0.54 -14.47
N LEU A 33 -15.23 -0.35 -15.33
CA LEU A 33 -16.05 -1.25 -16.15
C LEU A 33 -17.06 -2.07 -15.32
N TYR A 34 -16.67 -2.57 -14.15
CA TYR A 34 -17.54 -3.39 -13.31
C TYR A 34 -18.74 -2.58 -12.81
N TYR A 35 -18.53 -1.31 -12.45
CA TYR A 35 -19.62 -0.43 -12.04
C TYR A 35 -20.56 -0.12 -13.21
N ILE A 36 -20.02 0.12 -14.40
CA ILE A 36 -20.83 0.32 -15.61
C ILE A 36 -21.71 -0.90 -15.88
N LEU A 37 -21.13 -2.11 -15.83
CA LEU A 37 -21.88 -3.35 -16.03
C LEU A 37 -22.93 -3.57 -14.95
N ALA A 38 -22.60 -3.31 -13.68
CA ALA A 38 -23.55 -3.41 -12.57
C ALA A 38 -24.73 -2.44 -12.74
N VAL A 39 -24.49 -1.21 -13.22
CA VAL A 39 -25.55 -0.23 -13.53
C VAL A 39 -26.42 -0.71 -14.68
N ILE A 40 -25.84 -1.28 -15.75
CA ILE A 40 -26.60 -1.85 -16.87
C ILE A 40 -27.52 -2.98 -16.39
N ILE A 41 -26.98 -3.90 -15.58
CA ILE A 41 -27.75 -5.00 -14.96
C ILE A 41 -28.89 -4.44 -14.10
N LEU A 42 -28.59 -3.43 -13.26
CA LEU A 42 -29.57 -2.82 -12.36
C LEU A 42 -30.71 -2.13 -13.13
N LEU A 43 -30.39 -1.31 -14.14
CA LEU A 43 -31.40 -0.66 -14.97
C LEU A 43 -32.24 -1.67 -15.74
N SER A 44 -31.61 -2.71 -16.30
CA SER A 44 -32.31 -3.80 -16.99
C SER A 44 -33.24 -4.56 -16.05
N SER A 45 -32.81 -4.80 -14.80
CA SER A 45 -33.60 -5.46 -13.78
C SER A 45 -34.79 -4.63 -13.34
N ILE A 46 -34.60 -3.33 -13.10
CA ILE A 46 -35.69 -2.39 -12.77
C ILE A 46 -36.72 -2.36 -13.91
N PHE A 47 -36.26 -2.24 -15.16
CA PHE A 47 -37.14 -2.24 -16.32
C PHE A 47 -37.95 -3.55 -16.39
N TYR A 48 -37.29 -4.70 -16.26
CA TYR A 48 -37.97 -6.00 -16.28
C TYR A 48 -39.00 -6.14 -15.15
N ILE A 49 -38.67 -5.69 -13.93
CA ILE A 49 -39.58 -5.74 -12.77
C ILE A 49 -40.80 -4.84 -12.98
N VAL A 50 -40.61 -3.61 -13.49
CA VAL A 50 -41.70 -2.66 -13.77
C VAL A 50 -42.68 -3.24 -14.79
N TYR A 51 -42.16 -3.82 -15.88
CA TYR A 51 -43.01 -4.43 -16.91
C TYR A 51 -43.74 -5.68 -16.40
N LYS A 52 -43.13 -6.45 -15.49
CA LYS A 52 -43.75 -7.64 -14.92
C LYS A 52 -44.83 -7.33 -13.88
N LEU A 53 -44.68 -6.23 -13.13
CA LEU A 53 -45.58 -5.86 -12.03
C LEU A 53 -46.87 -5.18 -12.51
N ARG A 54 -46.87 -4.53 -13.68
CA ARG A 54 -48.08 -3.94 -14.25
C ARG A 54 -48.86 -4.96 -15.08
N PRO A 55 -50.18 -5.12 -14.88
CA PRO A 55 -51.00 -6.09 -15.62
C PRO A 55 -50.91 -5.93 -17.14
N ASP A 56 -51.08 -4.70 -17.64
CA ASP A 56 -51.08 -4.41 -19.09
C ASP A 56 -49.74 -4.73 -19.77
N PHE A 57 -48.63 -4.55 -19.05
CA PHE A 57 -47.29 -4.85 -19.55
C PHE A 57 -46.89 -6.32 -19.35
N ARG A 58 -47.49 -7.00 -18.38
CA ARG A 58 -47.26 -8.42 -18.13
C ARG A 58 -47.83 -9.26 -19.26
N ASP A 59 -49.03 -8.95 -19.72
CA ASP A 59 -49.65 -9.64 -20.84
C ASP A 59 -48.81 -9.43 -22.12
N PHE A 60 -48.30 -8.21 -22.33
CA PHE A 60 -47.34 -7.90 -23.39
C PHE A 60 -46.04 -8.72 -23.30
N LEU A 61 -45.49 -8.93 -22.09
CA LEU A 61 -44.30 -9.78 -21.88
C LEU A 61 -44.57 -11.27 -22.11
N ASP A 62 -45.78 -11.74 -21.81
CA ASP A 62 -46.19 -13.13 -22.06
C ASP A 62 -46.39 -13.39 -23.56
N ASP A 63 -46.86 -12.38 -24.32
CA ASP A 63 -47.00 -12.43 -25.78
C ASP A 63 -45.66 -12.30 -26.53
N HIS A 64 -44.70 -11.57 -25.95
CA HIS A 64 -43.36 -11.35 -26.53
C HIS A 64 -42.25 -12.07 -25.75
N VAL A 65 -42.10 -13.36 -26.02
CA VAL A 65 -41.09 -14.25 -25.41
C VAL A 65 -39.65 -13.74 -25.60
N ASP A 66 -39.40 -12.94 -26.62
CA ASP A 66 -38.08 -12.37 -26.94
C ASP A 66 -37.59 -11.36 -25.90
N ILE A 67 -38.50 -10.66 -25.22
CA ILE A 67 -38.13 -9.60 -24.26
C ILE A 67 -37.53 -10.20 -22.97
N PRO A 68 -38.16 -11.19 -22.30
CA PRO A 68 -37.52 -11.91 -21.20
C PRO A 68 -36.21 -12.60 -21.61
N PHE A 69 -36.11 -13.09 -22.86
CA PHE A 69 -34.89 -13.69 -23.37
C PHE A 69 -33.77 -12.64 -23.52
N LEU A 70 -34.05 -11.48 -24.11
CA LEU A 70 -33.10 -10.39 -24.27
C LEU A 70 -32.60 -9.90 -22.91
N TYR A 71 -33.50 -9.76 -21.93
CA TYR A 71 -33.11 -9.42 -20.55
C TYR A 71 -32.11 -10.44 -19.97
N ALA A 72 -32.43 -11.73 -20.07
CA ALA A 72 -31.55 -12.78 -19.56
C ALA A 72 -30.20 -12.80 -20.30
N LEU A 73 -30.19 -12.53 -21.61
CA LEU A 73 -28.98 -12.43 -22.41
C LEU A 73 -28.12 -11.24 -21.99
N VAL A 74 -28.71 -10.06 -21.76
CA VAL A 74 -27.99 -8.87 -21.28
C VAL A 74 -27.34 -9.14 -19.92
N VAL A 75 -28.10 -9.71 -18.97
CA VAL A 75 -27.55 -10.08 -17.66
C VAL A 75 -26.41 -11.06 -17.84
N LEU A 76 -26.58 -12.13 -18.61
CA LEU A 76 -25.54 -13.14 -18.85
C LEU A 76 -24.26 -12.52 -19.44
N LEU A 77 -24.38 -11.70 -20.47
CA LEU A 77 -23.23 -11.05 -21.12
C LEU A 77 -22.46 -10.14 -20.16
N CYS A 78 -23.18 -9.39 -19.32
CA CYS A 78 -22.53 -8.55 -18.30
C CYS A 78 -21.88 -9.42 -17.21
N SER A 79 -22.57 -10.46 -16.75
CA SER A 79 -22.16 -11.34 -15.64
C SER A 79 -20.93 -12.20 -15.99
N ILE A 80 -20.72 -12.52 -17.28
CA ILE A 80 -19.55 -13.30 -17.74
C ILE A 80 -18.23 -12.64 -17.29
N VAL A 81 -18.16 -11.31 -17.27
CA VAL A 81 -16.97 -10.57 -16.85
C VAL A 81 -16.69 -10.80 -15.35
N PHE A 82 -17.72 -10.69 -14.51
CA PHE A 82 -17.61 -10.95 -13.08
C PHE A 82 -17.26 -12.41 -12.81
N LEU A 83 -17.94 -13.34 -13.49
CA LEU A 83 -17.72 -14.77 -13.34
C LEU A 83 -16.28 -15.16 -13.71
N ARG A 84 -15.75 -14.62 -14.82
CA ARG A 84 -14.35 -14.84 -15.22
C ARG A 84 -13.40 -14.45 -14.10
N THR A 85 -13.57 -13.26 -13.52
CA THR A 85 -12.70 -12.81 -12.43
C THR A 85 -12.89 -13.63 -11.16
N GLY A 86 -14.12 -13.96 -10.79
CA GLY A 86 -14.39 -14.81 -9.62
C GLY A 86 -13.75 -16.20 -9.77
N VAL A 87 -13.81 -16.81 -10.96
CA VAL A 87 -13.17 -18.10 -11.24
C VAL A 87 -11.65 -17.97 -11.21
N MET A 88 -11.08 -16.93 -11.82
CA MET A 88 -9.63 -16.70 -11.79
C MET A 88 -9.11 -16.51 -10.36
N ASP A 89 -9.82 -15.72 -9.54
CA ASP A 89 -9.46 -15.52 -8.14
C ASP A 89 -9.60 -16.80 -7.33
N LEU A 90 -10.65 -17.59 -7.55
CA LEU A 90 -10.84 -18.88 -6.88
C LEU A 90 -9.71 -19.86 -7.21
N LEU A 91 -9.26 -19.89 -8.47
CA LEU A 91 -8.11 -20.69 -8.89
C LEU A 91 -6.81 -20.15 -8.28
N SER A 92 -6.62 -18.83 -8.25
CA SER A 92 -5.46 -18.18 -7.64
C SER A 92 -5.41 -18.31 -6.12
N LEU A 93 -6.52 -18.56 -5.42
CA LEU A 93 -6.48 -18.85 -3.99
C LEU A 93 -5.70 -20.13 -3.67
N LYS A 94 -5.71 -21.11 -4.59
CA LYS A 94 -4.97 -22.37 -4.42
C LYS A 94 -3.49 -22.18 -4.72
N ASN A 95 -3.19 -21.43 -5.78
CA ASN A 95 -1.83 -21.12 -6.23
C ASN A 95 -1.78 -19.63 -6.62
N PRO A 96 -1.44 -18.74 -5.67
CA PRO A 96 -1.46 -17.31 -5.94
C PRO A 96 -0.35 -16.92 -6.90
N SER A 97 -0.61 -15.86 -7.67
CA SER A 97 0.39 -15.31 -8.58
C SER A 97 1.44 -14.57 -7.77
N ARG A 98 2.71 -14.70 -8.16
CA ARG A 98 3.84 -14.00 -7.56
C ARG A 98 4.50 -13.12 -8.62
N ALA A 99 4.89 -11.92 -8.25
CA ALA A 99 5.69 -11.03 -9.08
C ALA A 99 6.64 -10.24 -8.19
N VAL A 100 7.87 -10.05 -8.67
CA VAL A 100 8.80 -9.08 -8.07
C VAL A 100 8.62 -7.76 -8.81
N LEU A 101 8.37 -6.69 -8.05
CA LEU A 101 8.17 -5.33 -8.57
C LEU A 101 9.37 -4.46 -8.21
N SER A 102 9.98 -3.83 -9.21
CA SER A 102 10.86 -2.68 -9.05
C SER A 102 10.06 -1.38 -9.26
N ASN A 103 10.62 -0.22 -8.90
CA ASN A 103 9.97 1.08 -9.10
C ASN A 103 8.56 1.15 -8.49
N ALA A 104 8.40 0.62 -7.28
CA ALA A 104 7.09 0.52 -6.66
C ALA A 104 6.53 1.91 -6.27
N GLU A 105 5.35 2.26 -6.77
CA GLU A 105 4.55 3.42 -6.38
C GLU A 105 3.28 2.96 -5.65
N PHE A 106 3.15 3.36 -4.39
CA PHE A 106 1.96 3.19 -3.57
C PHE A 106 1.07 4.43 -3.70
N THR A 107 -0.13 4.25 -4.23
CA THR A 107 -1.09 5.34 -4.48
C THR A 107 -2.38 5.16 -3.70
N MET A 108 -2.84 6.23 -3.07
CA MET A 108 -4.19 6.38 -2.52
C MET A 108 -4.98 7.36 -3.38
N ASN A 109 -6.17 6.96 -3.83
CA ASN A 109 -7.10 7.83 -4.58
C ASN A 109 -8.46 7.91 -3.89
N ARG A 110 -9.03 9.11 -3.79
CA ARG A 110 -10.40 9.34 -3.30
C ARG A 110 -11.41 9.13 -4.43
N HIS A 111 -12.32 8.18 -4.25
CA HIS A 111 -13.34 7.83 -5.25
C HIS A 111 -14.69 8.53 -4.99
N ILE A 112 -15.70 8.28 -5.84
CA ILE A 112 -16.97 9.04 -6.01
C ILE A 112 -17.89 9.05 -4.76
N LEU A 113 -17.47 8.43 -3.66
CA LEU A 113 -18.22 8.35 -2.39
C LEU A 113 -17.35 8.66 -1.16
N ASN A 114 -16.27 9.44 -1.30
CA ASN A 114 -15.26 9.68 -0.24
C ASN A 114 -14.59 8.39 0.29
N LEU A 115 -14.64 7.32 -0.50
CA LEU A 115 -13.98 6.07 -0.19
C LEU A 115 -12.61 6.07 -0.84
N ASN A 116 -11.60 5.69 -0.05
CA ASN A 116 -10.22 5.65 -0.50
C ASN A 116 -9.91 4.29 -1.13
N THR A 117 -9.25 4.34 -2.28
CA THR A 117 -8.75 3.16 -2.98
C THR A 117 -7.24 3.19 -2.96
N TYR A 118 -6.63 2.03 -2.71
CA TYR A 118 -5.19 1.90 -2.56
C TYR A 118 -4.64 0.99 -3.64
N ARG A 119 -3.60 1.44 -4.33
CA ARG A 119 -2.97 0.74 -5.44
C ARG A 119 -1.46 0.67 -5.24
N LEU A 120 -0.88 -0.44 -5.66
CA LEU A 120 0.55 -0.63 -5.82
C LEU A 120 0.82 -0.75 -7.32
N SER A 121 1.68 0.09 -7.87
CA SER A 121 2.14 -0.05 -9.26
C SER A 121 3.64 -0.24 -9.27
N GLY A 122 4.18 -1.01 -10.20
CA GLY A 122 5.62 -1.19 -10.36
C GLY A 122 5.94 -1.92 -11.66
N THR A 123 7.21 -2.08 -11.96
CA THR A 123 7.70 -2.79 -13.15
C THR A 123 8.06 -4.22 -12.76
N ASN A 124 7.54 -5.20 -13.48
CA ASN A 124 7.86 -6.61 -13.24
C ASN A 124 9.17 -7.02 -13.95
N GLU A 125 9.59 -8.27 -13.77
CA GLU A 125 10.76 -8.87 -14.42
C GLU A 125 10.68 -8.88 -15.97
N GLU A 126 9.48 -8.75 -16.53
CA GLU A 126 9.23 -8.70 -17.99
C GLU A 126 9.20 -7.26 -18.52
N GLU A 127 9.63 -6.28 -17.71
CA GLU A 127 9.57 -4.83 -18.00
C GLU A 127 8.16 -4.28 -18.24
N GLU A 128 7.12 -5.02 -17.84
CA GLU A 128 5.72 -4.58 -17.91
C GLU A 128 5.30 -3.88 -16.62
N THR A 129 4.59 -2.76 -16.78
CA THR A 129 3.96 -2.06 -15.65
C THR A 129 2.79 -2.89 -15.11
N LEU A 130 2.94 -3.42 -13.90
CA LEU A 130 1.89 -4.14 -13.18
C LEU A 130 1.26 -3.21 -12.14
N SER A 131 -0.07 -3.13 -12.16
CA SER A 131 -0.83 -2.39 -11.14
C SER A 131 -1.76 -3.33 -10.38
N LEU A 132 -1.64 -3.30 -9.06
CA LEU A 132 -2.26 -4.20 -8.11
C LEU A 132 -3.10 -3.41 -7.10
N ASN A 133 -4.17 -4.04 -6.61
CA ASN A 133 -5.05 -3.48 -5.59
C ASN A 133 -4.59 -3.93 -4.21
N ILE A 134 -4.34 -2.99 -3.30
CA ILE A 134 -3.90 -3.25 -1.93
C ILE A 134 -4.97 -2.79 -0.94
N ASN A 135 -4.94 -3.32 0.29
CA ASN A 135 -5.80 -2.82 1.37
C ASN A 135 -5.16 -1.59 2.06
N LYS A 136 -5.93 -0.94 2.94
CA LYS A 136 -5.45 0.21 3.72
C LYS A 136 -4.26 -0.18 4.60
N ASP A 137 -4.29 -1.36 5.21
CA ASP A 137 -3.24 -1.78 6.14
C ASP A 137 -1.89 -1.93 5.42
N LEU A 138 -1.85 -2.60 4.27
CA LEU A 138 -0.64 -2.70 3.46
C LEU A 138 -0.21 -1.33 2.93
N TYR A 139 -1.16 -0.49 2.49
CA TYR A 139 -0.81 0.87 2.11
C TYR A 139 -0.16 1.62 3.27
N ASN A 140 -0.75 1.63 4.46
CA ASN A 140 -0.19 2.32 5.62
C ASN A 140 1.17 1.76 6.04
N SER A 141 1.37 0.43 5.96
CA SER A 141 2.64 -0.22 6.31
C SER A 141 3.78 0.12 5.35
N PHE A 142 3.50 0.30 4.05
CA PHE A 142 4.53 0.50 3.02
C PHE A 142 4.57 1.93 2.45
N SER A 143 3.51 2.71 2.54
CA SER A 143 3.50 4.09 2.04
C SER A 143 3.93 5.11 3.10
N TYR A 144 4.02 4.70 4.38
CA TYR A 144 4.34 5.57 5.52
C TYR A 144 3.43 6.80 5.64
N ALA A 145 2.21 6.73 5.08
CA ALA A 145 1.21 7.78 5.25
C ALA A 145 0.76 7.84 6.72
N VAL A 146 0.98 9.00 7.37
CA VAL A 146 0.54 9.24 8.75
C VAL A 146 -1.00 9.19 8.79
N PRO A 147 -1.64 8.60 9.82
CA PRO A 147 -3.10 8.57 9.93
C PRO A 147 -3.76 9.97 9.90
N SER A 148 -3.03 11.03 10.26
CA SER A 148 -3.45 12.43 10.17
C SER A 148 -3.24 13.08 8.81
N GLU A 149 -2.47 12.45 7.90
CA GLU A 149 -2.39 12.78 6.47
C GLU A 149 -3.46 12.00 5.69
N GLU A 150 -4.68 11.87 6.22
CA GLU A 150 -5.82 11.65 5.34
C GLU A 150 -5.80 12.79 4.32
N LEU A 151 -5.91 12.45 3.02
CA LEU A 151 -6.02 13.40 1.91
C LEU A 151 -6.67 14.70 2.40
N GLU A 152 -5.90 15.80 2.41
CA GLU A 152 -6.44 17.13 2.72
C GLU A 152 -7.79 17.27 2.00
N ASP A 153 -8.75 17.98 2.58
CA ASP A 153 -10.16 17.91 2.19
C ASP A 153 -10.43 18.25 0.69
N HIS A 154 -9.41 18.73 -0.03
CA HIS A 154 -9.40 19.05 -1.46
C HIS A 154 -8.47 18.17 -2.34
N SER A 155 -7.59 17.34 -1.78
CA SER A 155 -6.69 16.47 -2.54
C SER A 155 -7.42 15.20 -3.01
N LYS A 156 -7.14 14.79 -4.26
CA LYS A 156 -7.76 13.61 -4.89
C LYS A 156 -6.85 12.37 -4.93
N LYS A 157 -5.54 12.58 -4.85
CA LYS A 157 -4.50 11.54 -5.00
C LYS A 157 -3.34 11.84 -4.04
N GLN A 158 -2.82 10.80 -3.42
CA GLN A 158 -1.59 10.78 -2.65
C GLN A 158 -0.76 9.59 -3.14
N SER A 159 0.54 9.78 -3.36
CA SER A 159 1.41 8.74 -3.91
C SER A 159 2.80 8.80 -3.31
N TYR A 160 3.35 7.62 -3.01
CA TYR A 160 4.68 7.41 -2.48
C TYR A 160 5.42 6.46 -3.40
N ALA A 161 6.56 6.88 -3.92
CA ALA A 161 7.37 6.10 -4.84
C ALA A 161 8.67 5.66 -4.17
N TYR A 162 9.04 4.40 -4.38
CA TYR A 162 10.33 3.85 -3.98
C TYR A 162 11.36 3.96 -5.10
N SER A 163 12.64 3.95 -4.72
CA SER A 163 13.76 3.96 -5.67
C SER A 163 13.78 2.71 -6.56
N GLU A 164 14.40 2.83 -7.74
CA GLU A 164 14.60 1.73 -8.71
C GLU A 164 15.15 0.44 -8.10
N ASN A 165 16.01 0.57 -7.09
CA ASN A 165 16.69 -0.54 -6.44
C ASN A 165 15.83 -1.27 -5.41
N ALA A 166 14.66 -0.73 -5.04
CA ALA A 166 13.77 -1.37 -4.08
C ALA A 166 12.93 -2.45 -4.78
N LEU A 167 13.08 -3.69 -4.34
CA LEU A 167 12.37 -4.84 -4.88
C LEU A 167 11.27 -5.30 -3.93
N PHE A 168 10.06 -5.47 -4.45
CA PHE A 168 8.91 -5.95 -3.69
C PHE A 168 8.43 -7.27 -4.24
N ASP A 169 8.52 -8.31 -3.42
CA ASP A 169 7.89 -9.58 -3.69
C ASP A 169 6.41 -9.52 -3.34
N VAL A 170 5.56 -9.62 -4.36
CA VAL A 170 4.13 -9.47 -4.21
C VAL A 170 3.41 -10.74 -4.59
N THR A 171 2.59 -11.23 -3.67
CA THR A 171 1.67 -12.34 -3.90
C THR A 171 0.25 -11.79 -4.09
N TYR A 172 -0.41 -12.11 -5.19
CA TYR A 172 -1.70 -11.53 -5.56
C TYR A 172 -2.65 -12.50 -6.29
N LEU A 173 -3.93 -12.14 -6.33
CA LEU A 173 -4.98 -12.85 -7.07
C LEU A 173 -5.03 -12.37 -8.52
N SER A 174 -4.95 -13.29 -9.48
CA SER A 174 -4.78 -12.93 -10.90
C SER A 174 -5.99 -12.23 -11.53
N GLY A 175 -7.21 -12.51 -11.06
CA GLY A 175 -8.45 -11.97 -11.62
C GLY A 175 -8.73 -10.55 -11.18
N SER A 176 -8.72 -10.30 -9.86
CA SER A 176 -8.95 -8.98 -9.26
C SER A 176 -7.69 -8.12 -9.11
N LYS A 177 -6.52 -8.72 -9.34
CA LYS A 177 -5.22 -8.11 -9.06
C LYS A 177 -5.08 -7.69 -7.60
N ARG A 178 -5.84 -8.32 -6.68
CA ARG A 178 -5.79 -8.03 -5.25
C ARG A 178 -4.56 -8.67 -4.61
N VAL A 179 -3.79 -7.87 -3.90
CA VAL A 179 -2.62 -8.33 -3.16
C VAL A 179 -3.03 -9.05 -1.88
N LEU A 180 -2.36 -10.17 -1.61
CA LEU A 180 -2.51 -10.96 -0.40
C LEU A 180 -1.36 -10.71 0.57
N ALA A 181 -0.13 -10.59 0.05
CA ALA A 181 1.08 -10.34 0.83
C ALA A 181 2.09 -9.55 -0.01
N ILE A 182 2.87 -8.72 0.68
CA ILE A 182 4.00 -7.96 0.15
C ILE A 182 5.17 -8.19 1.09
N THR A 183 6.33 -8.48 0.53
CA THR A 183 7.60 -8.54 1.26
C THR A 183 8.62 -7.71 0.49
N ALA A 184 9.30 -6.78 1.15
CA ALA A 184 10.46 -6.12 0.54
C ALA A 184 11.62 -7.14 0.49
N GLN A 185 12.27 -7.28 -0.67
CA GLN A 185 13.49 -8.07 -0.79
C GLN A 185 14.69 -7.20 -0.42
N ASP A 186 15.52 -7.71 0.48
CA ASP A 186 16.87 -7.18 0.69
C ASP A 186 17.67 -7.45 -0.60
N LEU A 187 18.27 -6.41 -1.17
CA LEU A 187 19.16 -6.57 -2.33
C LEU A 187 20.25 -7.57 -1.97
N PRO A 188 20.55 -8.57 -2.83
CA PRO A 188 21.70 -9.42 -2.59
C PRO A 188 22.95 -8.54 -2.58
N ALA A 189 23.73 -8.62 -1.50
CA ALA A 189 25.06 -8.04 -1.45
C ALA A 189 25.83 -8.50 -2.68
N GLU A 190 26.37 -7.56 -3.46
CA GLU A 190 27.21 -7.87 -4.62
C GLU A 190 28.37 -8.79 -4.17
N ASP A 191 28.50 -9.91 -4.89
CA ASP A 191 29.54 -10.95 -4.91
C ASP A 191 30.23 -11.40 -3.59
N PRO A 192 30.20 -12.71 -3.25
CA PRO A 192 30.71 -13.27 -1.99
C PRO A 192 32.21 -13.58 -2.01
N GLU A 193 33.03 -12.92 -2.83
CA GLU A 193 34.47 -13.23 -2.90
C GLU A 193 35.40 -12.33 -2.08
N ASP A 194 34.90 -11.31 -1.39
CA ASP A 194 35.74 -10.51 -0.47
C ASP A 194 35.09 -10.14 0.87
N THR A 195 33.96 -10.77 1.24
CA THR A 195 33.35 -10.55 2.55
C THR A 195 34.04 -11.43 3.61
N GLN A 196 35.17 -10.95 4.14
CA GLN A 196 35.42 -11.18 5.57
C GLN A 196 34.15 -10.73 6.30
N ALA A 197 33.55 -11.64 7.06
CA ALA A 197 32.36 -11.41 7.86
C ALA A 197 32.40 -10.00 8.48
N SER A 198 31.64 -9.08 7.89
CA SER A 198 31.43 -7.77 8.49
C SER A 198 30.32 -7.97 9.50
N ASP A 199 30.72 -8.04 10.76
CA ASP A 199 29.88 -7.83 11.94
C ASP A 199 29.12 -6.49 11.77
N LEU A 200 28.00 -6.50 11.03
CA LEU A 200 27.18 -5.30 10.76
C LEU A 200 26.20 -4.97 11.91
N ILE A 201 26.57 -5.33 13.13
CA ILE A 201 26.07 -4.71 14.35
C ILE A 201 27.27 -4.68 15.31
N PRO A 202 28.02 -3.56 15.44
CA PRO A 202 28.88 -3.43 16.60
C PRO A 202 27.98 -3.55 17.84
N ASP A 203 28.37 -4.39 18.78
CA ASP A 203 27.66 -4.64 20.04
C ASP A 203 27.61 -3.31 20.84
N SER A 204 26.65 -2.45 20.51
CA SER A 204 26.50 -1.09 21.04
C SER A 204 25.81 -1.07 22.40
N SER A 205 25.57 -2.24 22.98
CA SER A 205 25.00 -2.43 24.32
C SER A 205 25.83 -1.80 25.46
N SER A 206 27.02 -1.28 25.15
CA SER A 206 27.93 -0.62 26.09
C SER A 206 28.25 0.84 25.77
N LEU A 207 27.69 1.41 24.69
CA LEU A 207 27.91 2.81 24.32
C LEU A 207 26.84 3.71 24.96
N GLU A 208 27.27 4.84 25.49
CA GLU A 208 26.38 5.89 25.97
C GLU A 208 25.59 6.49 24.81
N SER A 209 24.38 6.96 25.06
CA SER A 209 23.47 7.49 24.05
C SER A 209 22.97 8.90 24.37
N LEU A 210 22.51 9.60 23.33
CA LEU A 210 21.88 10.91 23.44
C LEU A 210 20.62 10.96 22.58
N GLN A 211 19.71 11.83 22.98
CA GLN A 211 18.61 12.27 22.14
C GLN A 211 18.78 13.73 21.76
N ALA A 212 18.58 14.05 20.49
CA ALA A 212 18.68 15.41 19.98
C ALA A 212 17.63 15.69 18.89
N GLU A 213 17.26 16.96 18.76
CA GLU A 213 16.45 17.48 17.67
C GLU A 213 17.35 18.02 16.57
N ILE A 214 17.17 17.58 15.33
CA ILE A 214 17.96 18.07 14.20
C ILE A 214 17.55 19.50 13.89
N THR A 215 18.50 20.43 13.95
CA THR A 215 18.25 21.87 13.72
C THR A 215 18.69 22.33 12.34
N SER A 216 19.69 21.69 11.74
CA SER A 216 20.18 22.00 10.39
C SER A 216 20.93 20.81 9.81
N ILE A 217 20.84 20.61 8.49
CA ILE A 217 21.55 19.54 7.78
C ILE A 217 22.55 20.17 6.81
N THR A 218 23.85 19.95 7.05
CA THR A 218 24.91 20.50 6.21
C THR A 218 25.17 19.59 5.01
N ASP A 219 25.27 18.28 5.25
CA ASP A 219 25.45 17.24 4.23
C ASP A 219 24.97 15.87 4.76
N ALA A 220 25.12 14.84 3.94
CA ALA A 220 24.68 13.46 4.25
C ALA A 220 25.46 12.77 5.38
N THR A 221 26.45 13.44 5.98
CA THR A 221 27.30 12.92 7.06
C THR A 221 27.47 13.90 8.22
N THR A 222 26.95 15.13 8.08
CA THR A 222 27.14 16.22 9.02
C THR A 222 25.83 16.97 9.27
N MET A 223 25.39 16.97 10.53
CA MET A 223 24.15 17.63 10.97
C MET A 223 24.41 18.47 12.23
N GLU A 224 23.66 19.55 12.40
CA GLU A 224 23.58 20.26 13.67
C GLU A 224 22.31 19.84 14.41
N ALA A 225 22.43 19.57 15.70
CA ALA A 225 21.32 19.15 16.53
C ALA A 225 21.35 19.82 17.90
N LYS A 226 20.19 19.92 18.52
CA LYS A 226 20.02 20.40 19.89
C LYS A 226 19.64 19.25 20.80
N VAL A 227 20.46 18.99 21.82
CA VAL A 227 20.25 17.88 22.75
C VAL A 227 18.96 18.10 23.54
N THR A 228 18.07 17.11 23.52
CA THR A 228 16.76 17.13 24.18
C THR A 228 16.69 16.20 25.40
N ASP A 229 17.45 15.11 25.39
CA ASP A 229 17.61 14.18 26.52
C ASP A 229 19.05 13.64 26.57
N LEU A 230 19.62 13.59 27.77
CA LEU A 230 20.97 13.07 27.99
C LEU A 230 21.00 11.54 28.14
N LYS A 231 19.84 10.88 28.27
CA LYS A 231 19.72 9.42 28.41
C LYS A 231 20.72 8.87 29.44
N ASP A 232 21.73 8.14 28.98
CA ASP A 232 22.78 7.47 29.77
C ASP A 232 24.18 8.09 29.57
N TYR A 233 24.29 9.23 28.88
CA TYR A 233 25.53 9.99 28.77
C TYR A 233 26.04 10.44 30.15
N SER A 234 27.29 10.09 30.47
CA SER A 234 27.90 10.34 31.79
C SER A 234 28.91 11.49 31.81
N GLY A 235 29.22 12.08 30.64
CA GLY A 235 30.17 13.18 30.52
C GLY A 235 29.62 14.55 30.94
N ASP A 236 30.53 15.46 31.30
CA ASP A 236 30.16 16.81 31.78
C ASP A 236 30.06 17.87 30.66
N VAL A 237 30.45 17.50 29.44
CA VAL A 237 30.60 18.42 28.30
C VAL A 237 29.26 18.77 27.66
N ILE A 238 28.40 17.76 27.49
CA ILE A 238 27.09 17.88 26.84
C ILE A 238 26.01 18.04 27.91
N LYS A 239 25.13 19.03 27.73
CA LYS A 239 24.00 19.29 28.64
C LYS A 239 22.72 19.32 27.84
N ASN A 240 21.60 19.10 28.52
CA ASN A 240 20.30 19.30 27.89
C ASN A 240 20.18 20.75 27.38
N GLY A 241 19.82 20.91 26.11
CA GLY A 241 19.77 22.18 25.40
C GLY A 241 21.07 22.61 24.72
N SER A 242 22.18 21.86 24.85
CA SER A 242 23.41 22.12 24.11
C SER A 242 23.22 21.91 22.61
N THR A 243 23.83 22.78 21.80
CA THR A 243 23.98 22.58 20.35
C THR A 243 25.22 21.73 20.11
N ILE A 244 25.08 20.68 19.30
CA ILE A 244 26.12 19.74 18.93
C ILE A 244 26.17 19.57 17.40
N THR A 245 27.34 19.25 16.88
CA THR A 245 27.50 18.79 15.49
C THR A 245 27.62 17.27 15.49
N ILE A 246 26.69 16.59 14.83
CA ILE A 246 26.72 15.14 14.65
C ILE A 246 27.50 14.82 13.37
N HIS A 247 28.50 13.95 13.46
CA HIS A 247 29.30 13.52 12.34
C HIS A 247 29.34 11.99 12.26
N GLY A 248 29.07 11.40 11.08
CA GLY A 248 28.95 9.94 10.99
C GLY A 248 28.56 9.38 9.63
N SER A 249 28.86 8.09 9.40
CA SER A 249 28.29 7.31 8.30
C SER A 249 26.83 6.97 8.64
N MET A 250 25.90 7.82 8.22
CA MET A 250 24.51 7.81 8.66
C MET A 250 23.73 6.60 8.13
N THR A 251 23.81 5.49 8.85
CA THR A 251 22.95 4.32 8.62
C THR A 251 21.75 4.44 9.56
N LEU A 252 20.56 4.72 9.04
CA LEU A 252 19.35 4.81 9.86
C LEU A 252 18.91 3.44 10.36
N LEU A 253 18.65 3.34 11.67
CA LEU A 253 18.35 2.07 12.35
C LEU A 253 17.02 2.10 13.13
N TYR A 254 15.94 2.52 12.47
CA TYR A 254 14.63 1.84 12.62
C TYR A 254 13.95 1.97 14.05
N PRO A 255 12.69 1.50 14.30
CA PRO A 255 12.45 0.23 15.04
C PRO A 255 11.30 -0.66 14.41
N PHE A 256 11.61 -1.91 13.96
CA PHE A 256 10.90 -2.85 13.00
C PHE A 256 11.28 -3.09 11.50
N ASN A 257 12.56 -3.31 11.13
CA ASN A 257 12.90 -4.25 10.05
C ASN A 257 12.46 -3.96 8.59
N VAL A 258 12.75 -2.77 8.04
CA VAL A 258 12.76 -2.50 6.58
C VAL A 258 13.90 -1.54 6.26
N GLN A 259 14.93 -1.99 5.54
CA GLN A 259 15.94 -1.08 4.99
C GLN A 259 15.29 -0.16 3.95
N GLY A 260 14.83 1.01 4.40
CA GLY A 260 14.37 2.11 3.57
C GLY A 260 14.83 3.38 4.27
N PHE A 261 15.78 4.09 3.66
CA PHE A 261 16.42 5.27 4.22
C PHE A 261 15.38 6.39 4.39
N TYR A 262 14.88 6.56 5.61
CA TYR A 262 14.17 7.78 5.97
C TYR A 262 15.17 8.94 5.92
N GLU A 263 15.01 9.87 4.99
CA GLU A 263 15.87 11.06 4.97
C GLU A 263 15.51 11.93 6.18
N ILE A 264 16.46 12.06 7.11
CA ILE A 264 16.37 12.94 8.28
C ILE A 264 16.14 14.36 7.80
N LYS A 265 15.25 15.08 8.48
CA LYS A 265 14.89 16.46 8.22
C LYS A 265 15.08 17.32 9.46
N GLU A 266 15.14 18.62 9.24
CA GLU A 266 15.09 19.60 10.32
C GLU A 266 13.78 19.45 11.11
N GLY A 267 13.88 19.40 12.44
CA GLY A 267 12.79 19.15 13.37
C GLY A 267 12.66 17.70 13.84
N ASP A 268 13.36 16.75 13.22
CA ASP A 268 13.31 15.35 13.63
C ASP A 268 13.99 15.13 14.98
N GLN A 269 13.37 14.31 15.85
CA GLN A 269 14.02 13.82 17.05
C GLN A 269 14.73 12.51 16.75
N VAL A 270 16.04 12.49 17.00
CA VAL A 270 16.88 11.31 16.82
C VAL A 270 17.54 10.90 18.14
N GLU A 271 17.71 9.59 18.31
CA GLU A 271 18.45 8.95 19.39
C GLU A 271 19.61 8.16 18.78
N PHE A 272 20.79 8.27 19.35
CA PHE A 272 21.99 7.65 18.80
C PHE A 272 23.04 7.41 19.87
N PRO A 273 23.89 6.38 19.68
CA PRO A 273 25.04 6.16 20.55
C PRO A 273 26.13 7.16 20.22
N ILE A 274 26.98 7.40 21.20
CA ILE A 274 28.17 8.22 21.07
C ILE A 274 29.37 7.30 20.86
N SER A 275 30.08 7.50 19.76
CA SER A 275 31.36 6.84 19.49
C SER A 275 32.54 7.67 20.03
N ASP A 276 32.51 8.99 19.82
CA ASP A 276 33.51 9.93 20.34
C ASP A 276 32.93 11.33 20.52
N VAL A 277 33.55 12.16 21.37
CA VAL A 277 33.20 13.57 21.58
C VAL A 277 34.45 14.44 21.49
N SER A 278 34.45 15.41 20.59
CA SER A 278 35.52 16.39 20.46
C SER A 278 35.02 17.81 20.69
N THR A 279 35.87 18.67 21.28
CA THR A 279 35.49 20.03 21.73
C THR A 279 36.34 21.14 21.10
N GLY A 280 36.92 20.89 19.92
CA GLY A 280 37.89 21.81 19.29
C GLY A 280 37.28 23.13 18.84
N ASP A 281 36.31 23.07 17.91
CA ASP A 281 35.63 24.21 17.28
C ASP A 281 34.10 24.15 17.52
N GLY A 282 33.71 23.69 18.71
CA GLY A 282 32.33 23.31 19.04
C GLY A 282 32.29 21.90 19.61
N ILE A 283 31.10 21.43 20.01
CA ILE A 283 30.91 20.06 20.49
C ILE A 283 30.56 19.20 19.27
N THR A 284 31.49 18.36 18.83
CA THR A 284 31.24 17.39 17.76
C THR A 284 31.10 16.01 18.36
N VAL A 285 30.06 15.30 17.96
CA VAL A 285 29.74 13.94 18.39
C VAL A 285 29.83 13.00 17.20
N GLU A 286 30.67 11.98 17.30
CA GLU A 286 30.77 10.94 16.29
C GLU A 286 29.77 9.81 16.57
N THR A 287 29.05 9.39 15.53
CA THR A 287 28.12 8.25 15.61
C THR A 287 28.07 7.47 14.30
N SER A 288 27.63 6.22 14.36
CA SER A 288 27.52 5.33 13.22
C SER A 288 26.06 5.07 12.80
N TYR A 289 25.09 5.47 13.62
CA TYR A 289 23.67 5.31 13.30
C TYR A 289 22.79 6.34 14.02
N LEU A 290 21.63 6.61 13.43
CA LEU A 290 20.62 7.50 13.98
C LEU A 290 19.28 6.74 14.03
N ASN A 291 18.65 6.72 15.20
CA ASN A 291 17.33 6.15 15.41
C ASN A 291 16.31 7.27 15.52
N LEU A 292 15.30 7.27 14.67
CA LEU A 292 14.24 8.28 14.72
C LEU A 292 13.30 7.99 15.91
N VAL A 293 13.20 8.92 16.86
CA VAL A 293 12.38 8.78 18.07
C VAL A 293 10.93 9.19 17.82
N THR A 294 10.72 10.19 16.98
CA THR A 294 9.40 10.60 16.51
C THR A 294 9.45 10.72 15.00
N ALA A 295 8.85 9.76 14.31
CA ALA A 295 8.31 10.04 12.99
C ALA A 295 7.06 10.92 13.21
N PRO A 296 6.91 12.06 12.49
CA PRO A 296 5.63 12.76 12.47
C PRO A 296 4.49 11.84 12.01
#